data_AF-A0A2H0WHB4-F1
#
_entry.id   AF-A0A2H0WHB4-F1
#
_cell.length_a   1.000
_cell.length_b   1.000
_cell.length_c   1.000
_cell.angle_alpha   90.00
_cell.angle_beta   90.00
_cell.angle_gamma   90.00
#
_symmetry.space_group_name_H-M   'P 1'
#
loop_
_entity.id
_entity.type
_entity.pdbx_description
1 polymer ?
#
loop_
_entity_poly.entity_id
_entity_poly.type
_entity_poly.pdbx_seq_one_letter_code
_entity_poly.pdbx_strand_id
1 'polypeptide(L)'
;MPALRNSFLKIFCCALFLAPAVASAQNTFTYQTTVISGDLDCNTEAQNLGGRFQVATKVASVNAVCRGEKMVPSYPAPVKVYMLGLVYSASRPYSPYTVAIGGQVGQTWTQQGEQILYPTLESCQVDLSAQVALYERQVGLHVVSATCEFDETVATSQFVLKMDGFGSQFPAERKTQFFRFTPGGLAGAGEVYETAIAQRLTMAGAVIAKQGAGRFYYYRQTVAPVRYDRLVFMNTTDECATQLNDIKTIYEQAGSVRPLIWCADSRPNVIFEGDFRISEILPYADASYGSFADCLRDRSFVLSDARNRRALGAVCAPDLFHDNSYRMTLYTKN
;
A
#
# COMPACT_ATOMS: atom_id res chain seq x y z
N MET A 1 -52.97 37.65 51.12
CA MET A 1 -53.26 36.81 49.94
C MET A 1 -51.95 36.41 49.28
N PRO A 2 -51.39 35.22 49.56
CA PRO A 2 -50.21 34.71 48.87
C PRO A 2 -50.59 33.67 47.81
N ALA A 3 -50.01 33.78 46.62
CA ALA A 3 -50.16 32.82 45.54
C ALA A 3 -49.09 31.72 45.65
N LEU A 4 -49.55 30.49 45.90
CA LEU A 4 -48.79 29.24 45.80
C LEU A 4 -48.50 28.92 44.32
N ARG A 5 -47.24 28.62 43.98
CA ARG A 5 -46.88 27.97 42.71
C ARG A 5 -46.36 26.56 43.00
N ASN A 6 -47.14 25.59 42.53
CA ASN A 6 -46.92 24.15 42.61
C ASN A 6 -45.66 23.70 41.88
N SER A 7 -44.77 23.01 42.60
CA SER A 7 -43.71 22.17 42.05
C SER A 7 -44.28 20.79 41.70
N PHE A 8 -44.46 20.50 40.41
CA PHE A 8 -44.74 19.16 39.93
C PHE A 8 -43.43 18.39 39.77
N LEU A 9 -43.10 17.58 40.76
CA LEU A 9 -42.02 16.60 40.71
C LEU A 9 -42.50 15.38 39.89
N LYS A 10 -42.12 15.31 38.60
CA LYS A 10 -42.33 14.10 37.79
C LYS A 10 -41.24 13.08 38.14
N ILE A 11 -41.59 12.13 39.01
CA ILE A 11 -40.81 10.91 39.24
C ILE A 11 -40.94 10.06 37.97
N PHE A 12 -39.95 10.16 37.09
CA PHE A 12 -39.77 9.25 35.96
C PHE A 12 -39.19 7.95 36.53
N CYS A 13 -40.05 6.97 36.80
CA CYS A 13 -39.64 5.59 37.04
C CYS A 13 -38.94 5.07 35.77
N CYS A 14 -37.61 5.16 35.71
CA CYS A 14 -36.79 4.34 34.82
C CYS A 14 -37.00 2.88 35.22
N ALA A 15 -38.02 2.24 34.65
CA ALA A 15 -38.12 0.79 34.61
C ALA A 15 -36.89 0.28 33.85
N LEU A 16 -35.86 -0.10 34.60
CA LEU A 16 -34.76 -0.92 34.12
C LEU A 16 -35.34 -2.25 33.65
N PHE A 17 -35.68 -2.32 32.36
CA PHE A 17 -35.80 -3.59 31.68
C PHE A 17 -34.40 -4.20 31.58
N LEU A 18 -34.05 -5.01 32.59
CA LEU A 18 -32.94 -5.96 32.53
C LEU A 18 -33.31 -7.01 31.47
N ALA A 19 -33.12 -6.68 30.18
CA ALA A 19 -33.12 -7.70 29.15
C ALA A 19 -32.00 -8.69 29.49
N PRO A 20 -32.29 -10.00 29.62
CA PRO A 20 -31.24 -10.97 29.87
C PRO A 20 -30.22 -10.88 28.73
N ALA A 21 -28.97 -10.61 29.08
CA ALA A 21 -27.87 -10.62 28.13
C ALA A 21 -27.83 -12.02 27.50
N VAL A 22 -28.33 -12.13 26.26
CA VAL A 22 -28.22 -13.36 25.48
C VAL A 22 -26.73 -13.61 25.30
N ALA A 23 -26.19 -14.59 26.02
CA ALA A 23 -24.80 -14.97 25.91
C ALA A 23 -24.54 -15.29 24.43
N SER A 24 -23.71 -14.47 23.76
CA SER A 24 -23.37 -14.74 22.37
C SER A 24 -22.69 -16.09 22.31
N ALA A 25 -23.16 -17.00 21.45
CA ALA A 25 -22.52 -18.29 21.25
C ALA A 25 -21.01 -18.08 21.02
N GLN A 26 -20.18 -18.69 21.87
CA GLN A 26 -18.73 -18.66 21.72
C GLN A 26 -18.31 -19.85 20.87
N ASN A 27 -17.56 -19.56 19.80
CA ASN A 27 -16.94 -20.56 18.94
C ASN A 27 -15.43 -20.59 19.19
N THR A 28 -14.83 -21.76 18.98
CA THR A 28 -13.39 -21.95 19.08
C THR A 28 -12.71 -21.66 17.74
N PHE A 29 -11.69 -20.82 17.76
CA PHE A 29 -10.90 -20.45 16.59
C PHE A 29 -9.42 -20.70 16.83
N THR A 30 -8.66 -20.78 15.74
CA THR A 30 -7.20 -20.97 15.79
C THR A 30 -6.48 -19.88 15.02
N TYR A 31 -5.27 -19.55 15.46
CA TYR A 31 -4.31 -18.75 14.72
C TYR A 31 -2.93 -19.40 14.86
N GLN A 32 -2.14 -19.34 13.80
CA GLN A 32 -0.82 -19.92 13.74
C GLN A 32 0.16 -18.89 13.20
N THR A 33 1.38 -18.90 13.71
CA THR A 33 2.43 -18.00 13.30
C THR A 33 3.80 -18.64 13.54
N THR A 34 4.83 -18.01 12.99
CA THR A 34 6.22 -18.40 13.19
C THR A 34 6.98 -17.25 13.84
N VAL A 35 7.85 -17.57 14.79
CA VAL A 35 8.78 -16.61 15.38
C VAL A 35 10.19 -17.19 15.34
N ILE A 36 11.20 -16.34 15.21
CA ILE A 36 12.59 -16.78 15.28
C ILE A 36 12.89 -17.22 16.71
N SER A 37 13.57 -18.35 16.88
CA SER A 37 13.98 -18.78 18.22
C SER A 37 14.98 -17.78 18.80
N GLY A 38 14.71 -17.29 20.01
CA GLY A 38 15.61 -16.43 20.76
C GLY A 38 16.09 -17.11 22.04
N ASP A 39 16.19 -16.33 23.11
CA ASP A 39 16.62 -16.80 24.43
C ASP A 39 15.54 -17.61 25.18
N LEU A 40 14.28 -17.48 24.75
CA LEU A 40 13.14 -18.16 25.33
C LEU A 40 12.89 -19.48 24.61
N ASP A 41 12.47 -20.51 25.36
CA ASP A 41 12.03 -21.77 24.76
C ASP A 41 10.68 -21.61 24.02
N CYS A 42 10.36 -22.59 23.17
CA CYS A 42 9.16 -22.56 22.33
C CYS A 42 7.84 -22.48 23.11
N ASN A 43 7.75 -23.11 24.29
CA ASN A 43 6.53 -23.06 25.11
C ASN A 43 6.37 -21.70 25.77
N THR A 44 7.47 -21.12 26.26
CA THR A 44 7.49 -19.77 26.82
C THR A 44 7.13 -18.73 25.75
N GLU A 45 7.65 -18.85 24.53
CA GLU A 45 7.23 -18.00 23.42
C GLU A 45 5.75 -18.18 23.04
N ALA A 46 5.22 -19.40 23.08
CA ALA A 46 3.80 -19.63 22.89
C ALA A 46 2.96 -18.89 23.95
N GLN A 47 3.33 -18.98 25.23
CA GLN A 47 2.64 -18.27 26.31
C GLN A 47 2.70 -16.74 26.11
N ASN A 48 3.86 -16.21 25.73
CA ASN A 48 4.03 -14.79 25.42
C ASN A 48 3.14 -14.35 24.25
N LEU A 49 3.06 -15.16 23.18
CA LEU A 49 2.15 -14.94 22.06
C LEU A 49 0.68 -14.88 22.54
N GLY A 50 0.29 -15.82 23.40
CA GLY A 50 -1.04 -15.85 24.02
C GLY A 50 -1.34 -14.58 24.80
N GLY A 51 -0.41 -14.13 25.64
CA GLY A 51 -0.52 -12.88 26.40
C GLY A 51 -0.67 -11.66 25.50
N ARG A 52 0.19 -11.52 24.47
CA ARG A 52 0.08 -10.43 23.47
C ARG A 52 -1.28 -10.45 22.77
N PHE A 53 -1.77 -11.62 22.37
CA PHE A 53 -3.07 -11.77 21.74
C PHE A 53 -4.23 -11.37 22.67
N GLN A 54 -4.20 -11.79 23.94
CA GLN A 54 -5.20 -11.39 24.94
C GLN A 54 -5.22 -9.88 25.16
N VAL A 55 -4.04 -9.24 25.26
CA VAL A 55 -3.93 -7.79 25.39
C VAL A 55 -4.52 -7.07 24.17
N ALA A 56 -4.20 -7.54 22.97
CA ALA A 56 -4.64 -6.95 21.70
C ALA A 56 -6.15 -7.11 21.44
N THR A 57 -6.71 -8.27 21.75
CA THR A 57 -8.09 -8.64 21.37
C THR A 57 -9.10 -8.58 22.51
N LYS A 58 -8.62 -8.53 23.76
CA LYS A 58 -9.44 -8.67 24.98
C LYS A 58 -10.17 -10.01 25.11
N VAL A 59 -9.76 -11.02 24.36
CA VAL A 59 -10.29 -12.39 24.53
C VAL A 59 -9.80 -12.97 25.86
N ALA A 60 -10.73 -13.44 26.70
CA ALA A 60 -10.42 -13.91 28.04
C ALA A 60 -9.71 -15.28 28.05
N SER A 61 -10.14 -16.21 27.20
CA SER A 61 -9.59 -17.58 27.17
C SER A 61 -8.78 -17.81 25.90
N VAL A 62 -7.47 -17.96 26.07
CA VAL A 62 -6.51 -18.28 25.01
C VAL A 62 -5.61 -19.40 25.51
N ASN A 63 -5.52 -20.46 24.74
CA ASN A 63 -4.56 -21.54 24.95
C ASN A 63 -3.52 -21.46 23.83
N ALA A 64 -2.30 -21.09 24.18
CA ALA A 64 -1.19 -21.03 23.25
C ALA A 64 -0.26 -22.23 23.43
N VAL A 65 0.19 -22.79 22.31
CA VAL A 65 0.95 -24.04 22.28
C VAL A 65 2.09 -23.95 21.28
N CYS A 66 3.26 -24.46 21.68
CA CYS A 66 4.34 -24.77 20.76
C CYS A 66 3.93 -25.95 19.88
N ARG A 67 3.84 -25.75 18.57
CA ARG A 67 3.53 -26.80 17.58
C ARG A 67 4.77 -27.54 17.10
N GLY A 68 5.95 -27.02 17.40
CA GLY A 68 7.22 -27.60 17.04
C GLY A 68 8.23 -26.53 16.63
N GLU A 69 9.36 -27.01 16.14
CA GLU A 69 10.49 -26.19 15.73
C GLU A 69 10.85 -26.58 14.30
N LYS A 70 11.16 -25.59 13.46
CA LYS A 70 11.57 -25.79 12.08
C LYS A 70 12.91 -25.10 11.85
N MET A 71 13.83 -25.76 11.15
CA MET A 71 15.01 -25.08 10.59
C MET A 71 14.60 -24.46 9.25
N VAL A 72 14.72 -23.15 9.13
CA VAL A 72 14.46 -22.41 7.90
C VAL A 72 15.80 -22.16 7.20
N PRO A 73 15.93 -22.51 5.91
CA PRO A 73 17.11 -22.13 5.13
C PRO A 73 17.34 -20.62 5.22
N SER A 74 18.56 -20.23 5.57
CA SER A 74 18.96 -18.84 5.77
C SER A 74 20.45 -18.73 5.49
N TYR A 75 20.91 -17.58 5.01
CA TYR A 75 22.33 -17.30 4.80
C TYR A 75 22.86 -16.42 5.94
N PRO A 76 24.03 -16.72 6.54
CA PRO A 76 24.98 -17.80 6.18
C PRO A 76 24.65 -19.18 6.78
N ALA A 77 23.73 -19.26 7.73
CA ALA A 77 23.34 -20.51 8.38
C ALA A 77 21.81 -20.62 8.54
N PRO A 78 21.26 -21.85 8.53
CA PRO A 78 19.85 -22.08 8.81
C PRO A 78 19.47 -21.54 10.19
N VAL A 79 18.27 -20.97 10.28
CA VAL A 79 17.77 -20.37 11.51
C VAL A 79 16.63 -21.21 12.03
N LYS A 80 16.65 -21.44 13.34
CA LYS A 80 15.58 -22.15 14.03
C LYS A 80 14.42 -21.20 14.25
N VAL A 81 13.22 -21.62 13.86
CA VAL A 81 11.98 -20.90 14.11
C VAL A 81 11.02 -21.78 14.90
N TYR A 82 10.26 -21.18 15.78
CA TYR A 82 9.18 -21.82 16.51
C TYR A 82 7.88 -21.69 15.74
N MET A 83 7.19 -22.80 15.57
CA MET A 83 5.83 -22.83 15.05
C MET A 83 4.89 -22.71 16.25
N LEU A 84 4.21 -21.57 16.36
CA LEU A 84 3.34 -21.28 17.47
C LEU A 84 1.88 -21.34 17.02
N GLY A 85 1.02 -21.92 17.86
CA GLY A 85 -0.42 -21.93 17.65
C GLY A 85 -1.14 -21.35 18.85
N LEU A 86 -2.25 -20.68 18.61
CA LEU A 86 -3.19 -20.29 19.66
C LEU A 86 -4.60 -20.77 19.31
N VAL A 87 -5.33 -21.17 20.34
CA VAL A 87 -6.72 -21.60 20.31
C VAL A 87 -7.48 -20.66 21.25
N TYR A 88 -8.55 -20.04 20.77
CA TYR A 88 -9.28 -19.03 21.54
C TYR A 88 -10.78 -19.12 21.31
N SER A 89 -11.56 -18.64 22.28
CA SER A 89 -13.03 -18.62 22.21
C SER A 89 -13.54 -17.19 21.99
N ALA A 90 -14.33 -16.98 20.95
CA ALA A 90 -14.92 -15.68 20.61
C ALA A 90 -16.26 -15.85 19.87
N SER A 91 -17.04 -14.77 19.72
CA SER A 91 -18.28 -14.80 18.93
C SER A 91 -18.01 -14.85 17.41
N ARG A 92 -16.84 -14.39 16.97
CA ARG A 92 -16.38 -14.37 15.57
C ARG A 92 -14.86 -14.53 15.52
N PRO A 93 -14.29 -15.02 14.40
CA PRO A 93 -12.83 -15.10 14.26
C PRO A 93 -12.23 -13.70 14.22
N TYR A 94 -11.08 -13.53 14.86
CA TYR A 94 -10.22 -12.38 14.65
C TYR A 94 -9.29 -12.65 13.47
N SER A 95 -9.28 -11.75 12.50
CA SER A 95 -8.34 -11.78 11.38
C SER A 95 -7.17 -10.83 11.64
N PRO A 96 -5.91 -11.28 11.47
CA PRO A 96 -4.77 -10.39 11.57
C PRO A 96 -4.79 -9.35 10.43
N TYR A 97 -4.32 -8.14 10.71
CA TYR A 97 -3.82 -7.25 9.67
C TYR A 97 -2.32 -7.51 9.49
N THR A 98 -1.98 -8.22 8.42
CA THR A 98 -0.59 -8.61 8.14
C THR A 98 0.08 -7.61 7.20
N VAL A 99 1.26 -7.15 7.59
CA VAL A 99 2.16 -6.33 6.77
C VAL A 99 3.46 -7.09 6.55
N ALA A 100 3.98 -7.03 5.32
CA ALA A 100 5.27 -7.59 4.94
C ALA A 100 6.14 -6.49 4.32
N ILE A 101 7.24 -6.15 5.00
CA ILE A 101 8.22 -5.16 4.54
C ILE A 101 9.34 -5.89 3.82
N GLY A 102 9.59 -5.49 2.58
CA GLY A 102 10.61 -6.08 1.72
C GLY A 102 10.06 -7.10 0.71
N GLY A 103 8.90 -7.70 0.97
CA GLY A 103 8.29 -8.71 0.10
C GLY A 103 7.45 -8.13 -1.04
N GLN A 104 6.94 -9.02 -1.90
CA GLN A 104 5.95 -8.63 -2.91
C GLN A 104 4.59 -8.34 -2.28
N VAL A 105 4.18 -7.08 -2.23
CA VAL A 105 2.77 -6.73 -1.99
C VAL A 105 2.00 -7.04 -3.28
N GLY A 106 0.96 -7.89 -3.18
CA GLY A 106 -0.16 -8.07 -4.12
C GLY A 106 0.13 -7.95 -5.62
N GLN A 107 0.13 -9.09 -6.32
CA GLN A 107 0.42 -9.25 -7.75
C GLN A 107 -0.19 -8.20 -8.71
N THR A 108 0.62 -7.74 -9.68
CA THR A 108 0.36 -7.86 -11.13
C THR A 108 1.53 -7.28 -11.96
N TRP A 109 2.32 -8.16 -12.60
CA TRP A 109 3.19 -7.99 -13.81
C TRP A 109 4.33 -6.92 -13.73
N THR A 110 5.60 -7.10 -14.11
CA THR A 110 6.34 -8.00 -15.03
C THR A 110 7.76 -8.31 -14.52
N GLN A 111 8.41 -9.25 -15.22
CA GLN A 111 9.74 -9.85 -15.02
C GLN A 111 10.89 -8.93 -14.54
N GLN A 112 11.70 -9.50 -13.64
CA GLN A 112 13.01 -9.02 -13.18
C GLN A 112 13.01 -7.62 -12.52
N GLY A 113 12.54 -7.56 -11.28
CA GLY A 113 12.70 -6.37 -10.43
C GLY A 113 13.50 -6.71 -9.19
N GLU A 114 14.68 -6.10 -9.04
CA GLU A 114 15.51 -6.17 -7.84
C GLU A 114 14.65 -5.90 -6.59
N GLN A 115 14.53 -6.93 -5.75
CA GLN A 115 13.82 -6.86 -4.50
C GLN A 115 14.75 -6.29 -3.45
N ILE A 116 14.25 -5.31 -2.71
CA ILE A 116 14.96 -4.88 -1.50
C ILE A 116 14.23 -5.49 -0.37
N LEU A 117 14.75 -6.66 -0.09
CA LEU A 117 14.61 -7.35 1.15
C LEU A 117 15.76 -6.95 2.05
N TYR A 118 15.62 -7.27 3.33
CA TYR A 118 16.76 -7.19 4.23
C TYR A 118 17.86 -8.12 3.72
N PRO A 119 19.10 -7.62 3.50
CA PRO A 119 20.18 -8.41 2.91
C PRO A 119 20.61 -9.57 3.83
N THR A 120 20.39 -9.44 5.14
CA THR A 120 20.71 -10.45 6.13
C THR A 120 19.61 -10.55 7.18
N LEU A 121 19.51 -11.70 7.84
CA LEU A 121 18.59 -11.87 8.97
C LEU A 121 18.86 -10.83 10.05
N GLU A 122 20.13 -10.59 10.36
CA GLU A 122 20.58 -9.62 11.35
C GLU A 122 20.05 -8.21 11.03
N SER A 123 20.19 -7.76 9.78
CA SER A 123 19.67 -6.45 9.38
C SER A 123 18.14 -6.34 9.53
N CYS A 124 17.42 -7.45 9.35
CA CYS A 124 15.98 -7.51 9.58
C CYS A 124 15.63 -7.46 11.07
N GLN A 125 16.36 -8.21 11.89
CA GLN A 125 16.17 -8.27 13.34
C GLN A 125 16.48 -6.92 14.01
N VAL A 126 17.52 -6.22 13.56
CA VAL A 126 17.88 -4.87 14.06
C VAL A 126 16.73 -3.88 13.82
N ASP A 127 16.11 -3.91 12.64
CA ASP A 127 14.98 -3.02 12.32
C ASP A 127 13.66 -3.45 12.99
N LEU A 128 13.55 -4.70 13.47
CA LEU A 128 12.30 -5.31 13.90
C LEU A 128 11.56 -4.48 14.96
N SER A 129 12.25 -4.09 16.03
CA SER A 129 11.64 -3.32 17.12
C SER A 129 11.12 -1.95 16.66
N ALA A 130 11.90 -1.24 15.84
CA ALA A 130 11.54 0.06 15.30
C ALA A 130 10.34 -0.04 14.34
N GLN A 131 10.29 -1.08 13.51
CA GLN A 131 9.19 -1.31 12.57
C GLN A 131 7.91 -1.75 13.29
N VAL A 132 8.01 -2.54 14.37
CA VAL A 132 6.87 -2.85 15.24
C VAL A 132 6.30 -1.57 15.85
N ALA A 133 7.14 -0.74 16.48
CA ALA A 133 6.68 0.51 17.07
C ALA A 133 6.07 1.46 16.02
N LEU A 134 6.63 1.51 14.82
CA LEU A 134 6.07 2.29 13.71
C LEU A 134 4.72 1.72 13.28
N TYR A 135 4.60 0.40 13.08
CA TYR A 135 3.37 -0.28 12.73
C TYR A 135 2.28 0.01 13.76
N GLU A 136 2.55 -0.20 15.05
CA GLU A 136 1.53 -0.04 16.09
C GLU A 136 1.02 1.39 16.15
N ARG A 137 1.92 2.37 16.02
CA ARG A 137 1.58 3.79 15.97
C ARG A 137 0.76 4.16 14.73
N GLN A 138 1.13 3.67 13.55
CA GLN A 138 0.50 4.07 12.29
C GLN A 138 -0.80 3.33 12.04
N VAL A 139 -0.84 2.02 12.26
CA VAL A 139 -1.99 1.15 12.03
C VAL A 139 -2.98 1.20 13.20
N GLY A 140 -2.50 1.53 14.40
CA GLY A 140 -3.33 1.53 15.62
C GLY A 140 -3.69 0.12 16.08
N LEU A 141 -2.86 -0.88 15.76
CA LEU A 141 -3.04 -2.28 16.15
C LEU A 141 -1.86 -2.75 16.98
N HIS A 142 -2.12 -3.64 17.93
CA HIS A 142 -1.04 -4.28 18.68
C HIS A 142 -0.47 -5.44 17.88
N VAL A 143 0.86 -5.48 17.76
CA VAL A 143 1.55 -6.58 17.10
C VAL A 143 1.54 -7.79 18.03
N VAL A 144 0.99 -8.89 17.53
CA VAL A 144 0.97 -10.17 18.24
C VAL A 144 2.15 -11.03 17.81
N SER A 145 2.51 -10.99 16.53
CA SER A 145 3.67 -11.67 15.97
C SER A 145 4.44 -10.75 15.04
N ALA A 146 5.77 -10.76 15.16
CA ALA A 146 6.68 -10.15 14.22
C ALA A 146 7.85 -11.11 13.99
N THR A 147 8.21 -11.34 12.73
CA THR A 147 9.28 -12.28 12.39
C THR A 147 9.98 -11.84 11.12
N CYS A 148 11.25 -12.21 11.02
CA CYS A 148 12.01 -12.11 9.78
C CYS A 148 11.98 -13.46 9.07
N GLU A 149 11.25 -13.53 7.96
CA GLU A 149 11.07 -14.74 7.17
C GLU A 149 11.97 -14.68 5.93
N PHE A 150 12.58 -15.82 5.58
CA PHE A 150 13.31 -15.96 4.33
C PHE A 150 12.31 -16.01 3.17
N ASP A 151 12.48 -15.17 2.15
CA ASP A 151 11.60 -15.17 0.98
C ASP A 151 12.15 -16.09 -0.11
N GLU A 152 11.67 -17.33 -0.12
CA GLU A 152 12.04 -18.34 -1.12
C GLU A 152 11.65 -17.96 -2.56
N THR A 153 10.80 -16.94 -2.74
CA THR A 153 10.39 -16.48 -4.08
C THR A 153 11.45 -15.60 -4.75
N VAL A 154 12.52 -15.25 -4.03
CA VAL A 154 13.60 -14.39 -4.53
C VAL A 154 14.89 -15.21 -4.63
N ALA A 155 15.47 -15.24 -5.83
CA ALA A 155 16.69 -16.01 -6.12
C ALA A 155 17.93 -15.53 -5.35
N THR A 156 17.85 -14.41 -4.63
CA THR A 156 18.92 -13.86 -3.79
C THR A 156 18.56 -14.06 -2.32
N SER A 157 19.53 -14.49 -1.50
CA SER A 157 19.32 -14.77 -0.07
C SER A 157 18.83 -13.54 0.70
N GLN A 158 17.54 -13.46 0.96
CA GLN A 158 16.93 -12.20 1.36
C GLN A 158 15.73 -12.40 2.31
N PHE A 159 15.55 -11.45 3.26
CA PHE A 159 14.58 -11.56 4.35
C PHE A 159 13.47 -10.50 4.28
N VAL A 160 12.25 -10.91 4.64
CA VAL A 160 11.05 -10.07 4.81
C VAL A 160 10.77 -9.92 6.28
N LEU A 161 10.47 -8.69 6.71
CA LEU A 161 9.90 -8.46 8.03
C LEU A 161 8.38 -8.54 7.92
N LYS A 162 7.79 -9.55 8.55
CA LYS A 162 6.35 -9.77 8.61
C LYS A 162 5.80 -9.44 9.99
N MET A 163 4.70 -8.71 10.05
CA MET A 163 4.01 -8.34 11.29
C MET A 163 2.53 -8.65 11.19
N ASP A 164 2.00 -9.32 12.20
CA ASP A 164 0.58 -9.61 12.38
C ASP A 164 0.06 -8.79 13.56
N GLY A 165 -0.82 -7.83 13.27
CA GLY A 165 -1.48 -7.04 14.31
C GLY A 165 -2.95 -7.40 14.48
N PHE A 166 -3.42 -7.31 15.73
CA PHE A 166 -4.78 -7.62 16.14
C PHE A 166 -5.39 -6.46 16.93
N GLY A 167 -6.72 -6.37 16.90
CA GLY A 167 -7.47 -5.40 17.69
C GLY A 167 -8.95 -5.77 17.81
N SER A 168 -9.56 -5.40 18.94
CA SER A 168 -10.99 -5.61 19.21
C SER A 168 -11.92 -4.78 18.32
N GLN A 169 -11.40 -3.69 17.75
CA GLN A 169 -12.09 -2.85 16.80
C GLN A 169 -11.20 -2.71 15.56
N PHE A 170 -11.67 -3.24 14.43
CA PHE A 170 -11.32 -2.69 13.13
C PHE A 170 -12.35 -1.59 12.91
N PRO A 171 -12.01 -0.29 13.07
CA PRO A 171 -12.86 0.73 12.50
C PRO A 171 -12.98 0.38 11.02
N ALA A 172 -14.20 0.14 10.54
CA ALA A 172 -14.46 -0.04 9.11
C ALA A 172 -13.96 1.19 8.31
N GLU A 173 -13.80 2.31 9.01
CA GLU A 173 -13.28 3.55 8.50
C GLU A 173 -11.96 3.87 9.22
N ARG A 174 -10.84 3.84 8.47
CA ARG A 174 -9.54 4.45 8.81
C ARG A 174 -8.58 3.62 9.67
N LYS A 175 -8.12 2.47 9.16
CA LYS A 175 -6.75 2.03 9.46
C LYS A 175 -5.83 2.46 8.34
N THR A 176 -4.67 2.96 8.72
CA THR A 176 -3.56 3.25 7.83
C THR A 176 -3.16 1.96 7.12
N GLN A 177 -3.20 1.98 5.79
CA GLN A 177 -2.84 0.87 4.93
C GLN A 177 -1.36 0.93 4.59
N PHE A 178 -0.76 -0.23 4.39
CA PHE A 178 0.61 -0.36 3.94
C PHE A 178 0.67 -0.54 2.42
N PHE A 179 1.47 0.29 1.77
CA PHE A 179 1.64 0.31 0.33
C PHE A 179 3.12 0.17 -0.04
N ARG A 180 3.34 -0.28 -1.27
CA ARG A 180 4.63 -0.27 -1.95
C ARG A 180 4.54 0.63 -3.18
N PHE A 181 5.51 1.49 -3.35
CA PHE A 181 5.70 2.29 -4.55
C PHE A 181 7.06 1.97 -5.18
N THR A 182 7.04 1.60 -6.47
CA THR A 182 8.22 1.37 -7.30
C THR A 182 8.15 2.38 -8.46
N PRO A 183 9.05 3.37 -8.55
CA PRO A 183 9.16 4.23 -9.70
C PRO A 183 9.76 3.41 -10.85
N GLY A 184 8.90 2.95 -11.77
CA GLY A 184 9.27 2.00 -12.82
C GLY A 184 10.46 2.46 -13.66
N GLY A 185 11.50 1.62 -13.74
CA GLY A 185 12.65 1.82 -14.62
C GLY A 185 13.48 3.07 -14.35
N LEU A 186 13.47 3.56 -13.10
CA LEU A 186 14.33 4.67 -12.63
C LEU A 186 15.37 4.19 -11.62
N ALA A 187 15.68 2.89 -11.64
CA ALA A 187 16.83 2.34 -10.95
C ALA A 187 18.08 3.10 -11.45
N GLY A 188 18.68 3.91 -10.59
CA GLY A 188 19.82 4.76 -10.94
C GLY A 188 19.52 6.25 -11.20
N ALA A 189 18.29 6.74 -11.07
CA ALA A 189 17.95 8.17 -11.23
C ALA A 189 18.53 9.10 -10.13
N GLY A 190 19.36 8.56 -9.24
CA GLY A 190 20.11 9.30 -8.22
C GLY A 190 19.30 9.66 -6.98
N GLU A 191 20.02 10.03 -5.92
CA GLU A 191 19.48 10.40 -4.60
C GLU A 191 18.47 11.57 -4.65
N VAL A 192 18.66 12.50 -5.59
CA VAL A 192 17.77 13.65 -5.79
C VAL A 192 16.36 13.20 -6.18
N TYR A 193 16.25 12.20 -7.04
CA TYR A 193 14.97 11.68 -7.50
C TYR A 193 14.24 10.90 -6.41
N GLU A 194 14.97 10.09 -5.64
CA GLU A 194 14.40 9.39 -4.49
C GLU A 194 13.90 10.39 -3.43
N THR A 195 14.64 11.47 -3.18
CA THR A 195 14.24 12.52 -2.24
C THR A 195 12.95 13.23 -2.69
N ALA A 196 12.81 13.53 -3.98
CA ALA A 196 11.60 14.13 -4.53
C ALA A 196 10.37 13.22 -4.39
N ILE A 197 10.53 11.91 -4.62
CA ILE A 197 9.47 10.92 -4.36
C ILE A 197 9.12 10.88 -2.89
N ALA A 198 10.11 10.78 -1.99
CA ALA A 198 9.89 10.71 -0.56
C ALA A 198 9.09 11.92 -0.05
N GLN A 199 9.46 13.12 -0.53
CA GLN A 199 8.73 14.35 -0.24
C GLN A 199 7.29 14.28 -0.76
N ARG A 200 7.09 13.82 -2.00
CA ARG A 200 5.75 13.68 -2.59
C ARG A 200 4.87 12.70 -1.80
N LEU A 201 5.40 11.54 -1.42
CA LEU A 201 4.71 10.57 -0.57
C LEU A 201 4.33 11.21 0.78
N THR A 202 5.27 11.92 1.40
CA THR A 202 5.03 12.62 2.67
C THR A 202 3.92 13.68 2.53
N MET A 203 3.91 14.46 1.43
CA MET A 203 2.85 15.43 1.14
C MET A 203 1.48 14.77 0.91
N ALA A 204 1.46 13.52 0.43
CA ALA A 204 0.24 12.73 0.32
C ALA A 204 -0.25 12.21 1.69
N GLY A 205 0.47 12.47 2.78
CA GLY A 205 0.19 11.96 4.12
C GLY A 205 0.72 10.54 4.35
N ALA A 206 1.68 10.10 3.56
CA ALA A 206 2.37 8.83 3.79
C ALA A 206 3.44 8.96 4.87
N VAL A 207 3.64 7.89 5.65
CA VAL A 207 4.77 7.72 6.56
C VAL A 207 5.63 6.59 6.03
N ILE A 208 6.85 6.91 5.58
CA ILE A 208 7.78 5.95 4.99
C ILE A 208 8.29 5.00 6.08
N ALA A 209 8.07 3.71 5.86
CA ALA A 209 8.55 2.62 6.71
C ALA A 209 9.95 2.16 6.33
N LYS A 210 10.22 2.05 5.02
CA LYS A 210 11.53 1.67 4.47
C LYS A 210 11.71 2.26 3.07
N GLN A 211 12.94 2.67 2.78
CA GLN A 211 13.41 3.08 1.45
C GLN A 211 14.72 2.35 1.13
N GLY A 212 14.89 2.00 -0.14
CA GLY A 212 16.16 1.62 -0.75
C GLY A 212 15.95 1.35 -2.24
N ALA A 213 17.02 1.08 -3.02
CA ALA A 213 17.05 0.54 -4.41
C ALA A 213 15.76 0.77 -5.24
N GLY A 214 15.35 2.04 -5.31
CA GLY A 214 14.17 2.45 -6.07
C GLY A 214 12.83 1.90 -5.56
N ARG A 215 12.63 1.68 -4.26
CA ARG A 215 11.32 1.30 -3.69
C ARG A 215 11.05 2.05 -2.40
N PHE A 216 9.78 2.39 -2.21
CA PHE A 216 9.25 3.01 -1.01
C PHE A 216 8.16 2.13 -0.43
N TYR A 217 8.32 1.76 0.84
CA TYR A 217 7.31 1.10 1.64
C TYR A 217 6.76 2.12 2.62
N TYR A 218 5.44 2.31 2.66
CA TYR A 218 4.86 3.39 3.45
C TYR A 218 3.46 3.06 3.98
N TYR A 219 3.13 3.70 5.08
CA TYR A 219 1.82 3.68 5.72
C TYR A 219 1.01 4.91 5.31
N ARG A 220 -0.26 4.76 4.92
CA ARG A 220 -1.17 5.89 4.61
C ARG A 220 -2.63 5.60 4.94
N GLN A 221 -3.37 6.59 5.45
CA GLN A 221 -4.79 6.42 5.86
C GLN A 221 -5.78 6.24 4.70
N THR A 222 -5.42 6.70 3.50
CA THR A 222 -6.29 6.61 2.31
C THR A 222 -6.15 5.26 1.62
N VAL A 223 -7.23 4.77 1.02
CA VAL A 223 -7.25 3.58 0.18
C VAL A 223 -6.55 3.74 -1.18
N ALA A 224 -6.46 4.97 -1.70
CA ALA A 224 -5.85 5.19 -3.02
C ALA A 224 -4.32 5.08 -2.93
N PRO A 225 -3.70 4.12 -3.63
CA PRO A 225 -2.25 4.01 -3.68
C PRO A 225 -1.64 5.18 -4.46
N VAL A 226 -0.39 5.49 -4.14
CA VAL A 226 0.46 6.28 -5.05
C VAL A 226 0.98 5.35 -6.14
N ARG A 227 0.81 5.76 -7.39
CA ARG A 227 1.18 5.02 -8.60
C ARG A 227 2.16 5.82 -9.43
N TYR A 228 2.84 5.10 -10.32
CA TYR A 228 3.76 5.64 -11.30
C TYR A 228 3.38 5.16 -12.68
N ASP A 229 3.32 6.08 -13.62
CA ASP A 229 3.09 5.81 -15.04
C ASP A 229 4.18 6.48 -15.87
N ARG A 230 4.55 5.82 -16.96
CA ARG A 230 5.43 6.34 -18.00
C ARG A 230 4.63 6.41 -19.29
N LEU A 231 4.53 7.60 -19.85
CA LEU A 231 3.76 7.87 -21.05
C LEU A 231 4.62 7.64 -22.31
N VAL A 232 3.97 7.80 -23.47
CA VAL A 232 4.63 7.77 -24.78
C VAL A 232 5.89 8.62 -24.84
N PHE A 233 6.89 8.10 -25.56
CA PHE A 233 8.16 8.79 -25.83
C PHE A 233 7.97 10.00 -26.75
N MET A 234 8.80 11.02 -26.58
CA MET A 234 8.90 12.23 -27.40
C MET A 234 10.28 12.28 -28.07
N ASN A 235 10.43 12.96 -29.21
CA ASN A 235 11.75 13.01 -29.87
C ASN A 235 12.75 13.83 -29.04
N THR A 236 12.27 14.88 -28.35
CA THR A 236 13.11 15.77 -27.54
C THR A 236 12.56 16.03 -26.14
N THR A 237 13.45 16.42 -25.22
CA THR A 237 13.07 16.88 -23.88
C THR A 237 12.18 18.13 -23.94
N ASP A 238 12.40 19.01 -24.92
CA ASP A 238 11.61 20.26 -25.09
C ASP A 238 10.19 19.97 -25.57
N GLU A 239 10.01 19.01 -26.48
CA GLU A 239 8.69 18.51 -26.88
C GLU A 239 7.94 17.88 -25.70
N CYS A 240 8.65 17.12 -24.87
CA CYS A 240 8.08 16.59 -23.63
C CYS A 240 7.66 17.73 -22.68
N ALA A 241 8.53 18.72 -22.47
CA ALA A 241 8.26 19.86 -21.58
C ALA A 241 7.03 20.66 -22.02
N THR A 242 6.86 20.83 -23.34
CA THR A 242 5.73 21.55 -23.94
C THR A 242 4.38 20.91 -23.63
N GLN A 243 4.34 19.60 -23.37
CA GLN A 243 3.10 18.84 -23.17
C GLN A 243 2.81 18.48 -21.71
N LEU A 244 3.66 18.88 -20.75
CA LEU A 244 3.49 18.54 -19.34
C LEU A 244 2.16 19.04 -18.75
N ASN A 245 1.68 20.21 -19.17
CA ASN A 245 0.39 20.74 -18.72
C ASN A 245 -0.81 19.96 -19.26
N ASP A 246 -0.71 19.44 -20.48
CA ASP A 246 -1.76 18.60 -21.05
C ASP A 246 -1.83 17.26 -20.33
N ILE A 247 -0.67 16.68 -20.05
CA ILE A 247 -0.55 15.46 -19.24
C ILE A 247 -1.11 15.69 -17.84
N LYS A 248 -0.78 16.82 -17.21
CA LYS A 248 -1.36 17.20 -15.92
C LYS A 248 -2.87 17.21 -15.96
N THR A 249 -3.44 17.83 -16.99
CA THR A 249 -4.89 17.90 -17.19
C THR A 249 -5.51 16.52 -17.36
N ILE A 250 -4.87 15.61 -18.13
CA ILE A 250 -5.32 14.22 -18.30
C ILE A 250 -5.43 13.51 -16.95
N TYR A 251 -4.41 13.60 -16.10
CA TYR A 251 -4.43 12.94 -14.78
C TYR A 251 -5.41 13.60 -13.81
N GLU A 252 -5.55 14.92 -13.85
CA GLU A 252 -6.53 15.64 -13.04
C GLU A 252 -7.97 15.23 -13.41
N GLN A 253 -8.26 15.11 -14.71
CA GLN A 253 -9.55 14.59 -15.19
C GLN A 253 -9.76 13.10 -14.87
N ALA A 254 -8.68 12.31 -14.87
CA ALA A 254 -8.75 10.91 -14.44
C ALA A 254 -9.07 10.76 -12.93
N GLY A 255 -8.88 11.83 -12.14
CA GLY A 255 -9.19 11.88 -10.72
C GLY A 255 -7.97 12.04 -9.81
N SER A 256 -6.78 12.31 -10.35
CA SER A 256 -5.63 12.68 -9.53
C SER A 256 -5.76 14.12 -9.05
N VAL A 257 -5.63 14.36 -7.74
CA VAL A 257 -5.77 15.73 -7.21
C VAL A 257 -4.50 16.57 -7.44
N ARG A 258 -3.33 15.93 -7.50
CA ARG A 258 -2.01 16.59 -7.64
C ARG A 258 -0.97 15.66 -8.28
N PRO A 259 -1.02 15.39 -9.58
CA PRO A 259 0.01 14.58 -10.22
C PRO A 259 1.35 15.33 -10.21
N LEU A 260 2.44 14.62 -9.87
CA LEU A 260 3.81 15.09 -10.08
C LEU A 260 4.30 14.57 -11.43
N ILE A 261 4.68 15.48 -12.32
CA ILE A 261 4.97 15.16 -13.72
C ILE A 261 6.29 15.82 -14.11
N TRP A 262 7.17 15.08 -14.77
CA TRP A 262 8.43 15.59 -15.30
C TRP A 262 8.86 14.81 -16.55
N CYS A 263 9.82 15.37 -17.28
CA CYS A 263 10.45 14.72 -18.42
C CYS A 263 11.76 14.04 -17.98
N ALA A 264 11.91 12.76 -18.28
CA ALA A 264 13.19 12.05 -18.19
C ALA A 264 13.37 11.20 -19.44
N ASP A 265 14.54 11.29 -20.08
CA ASP A 265 14.87 10.59 -21.34
C ASP A 265 13.83 10.81 -22.44
N SER A 266 13.40 12.06 -22.63
CA SER A 266 12.31 12.46 -23.54
C SER A 266 10.98 11.73 -23.31
N ARG A 267 10.76 11.16 -22.12
CA ARG A 267 9.49 10.55 -21.72
C ARG A 267 8.85 11.32 -20.58
N PRO A 268 7.54 11.59 -20.63
CA PRO A 268 6.83 12.08 -19.48
C PRO A 268 6.64 10.95 -18.47
N ASN A 269 7.02 11.22 -17.23
CA ASN A 269 6.85 10.33 -16.09
C ASN A 269 5.90 10.99 -15.10
N VAL A 270 4.99 10.21 -14.53
CA VAL A 270 3.92 10.72 -13.67
C VAL A 270 3.84 9.92 -12.39
N ILE A 271 3.81 10.62 -11.27
CA ILE A 271 3.44 10.07 -9.97
C ILE A 271 2.10 10.66 -9.55
N PHE A 272 1.13 9.80 -9.28
CA PHE A 272 -0.24 10.21 -9.01
C PHE A 272 -0.86 9.35 -7.92
N GLU A 273 -1.85 9.93 -7.24
CA GLU A 273 -2.70 9.21 -6.30
C GLU A 273 -3.96 8.75 -7.01
N GLY A 274 -4.27 7.45 -6.93
CA GLY A 274 -5.49 6.92 -7.53
C GLY A 274 -5.41 5.42 -7.78
N ASP A 275 -6.59 4.79 -7.91
CA ASP A 275 -6.70 3.38 -8.28
C ASP A 275 -6.94 3.15 -9.79
N PHE A 276 -7.07 4.25 -10.54
CA PHE A 276 -7.27 4.21 -11.98
C PHE A 276 -5.97 3.92 -12.74
N ARG A 277 -6.12 3.55 -14.01
CA ARG A 277 -5.05 3.60 -15.00
C ARG A 277 -5.50 4.49 -16.14
N ILE A 278 -4.58 5.25 -16.70
CA ILE A 278 -4.82 5.82 -18.02
C ILE A 278 -4.37 4.81 -19.08
N SER A 279 -5.08 4.77 -20.19
CA SER A 279 -4.73 3.90 -21.32
C SER A 279 -4.64 4.70 -22.59
N GLU A 280 -3.62 4.37 -23.37
CA GLU A 280 -3.44 4.88 -24.70
C GLU A 280 -4.49 4.26 -25.62
N ILE A 281 -5.25 5.09 -26.32
CA ILE A 281 -5.96 4.66 -27.51
C ILE A 281 -5.03 4.94 -28.69
N LEU A 282 -4.31 3.90 -29.11
CA LEU A 282 -3.56 3.92 -30.35
C LEU A 282 -4.45 3.49 -31.52
N PRO A 283 -4.47 4.22 -32.66
CA PRO A 283 -4.40 5.68 -32.82
C PRO A 283 -5.77 6.31 -33.14
N TYR A 284 -5.90 7.61 -32.88
CA TYR A 284 -7.01 8.41 -33.40
C TYR A 284 -6.71 8.78 -34.86
N ALA A 285 -7.41 8.10 -35.78
CA ALA A 285 -7.24 8.18 -37.23
C ALA A 285 -5.84 7.77 -37.73
N ASP A 286 -5.73 7.33 -38.98
CA ASP A 286 -4.44 7.10 -39.66
C ASP A 286 -3.69 8.43 -39.97
N ALA A 287 -3.96 9.48 -39.20
CA ALA A 287 -3.43 10.82 -39.41
C ALA A 287 -2.01 10.92 -38.85
N SER A 288 -1.05 10.87 -39.77
CA SER A 288 0.35 11.21 -39.53
C SER A 288 0.58 12.70 -39.83
N TYR A 289 1.22 13.40 -38.91
CA TYR A 289 1.57 14.82 -39.04
C TYR A 289 3.06 14.95 -39.38
N GLY A 290 3.39 15.81 -40.36
CA GLY A 290 4.79 16.04 -40.74
C GLY A 290 5.61 16.83 -39.72
N SER A 291 4.97 17.41 -38.68
CA SER A 291 5.67 18.14 -37.62
C SER A 291 4.94 18.11 -36.28
N PHE A 292 5.70 18.31 -35.21
CA PHE A 292 5.17 18.41 -33.85
C PHE A 292 4.16 19.56 -33.71
N ALA A 293 4.45 20.71 -34.33
CA ALA A 293 3.61 21.89 -34.28
C ALA A 293 2.27 21.69 -35.01
N ASP A 294 2.26 20.96 -36.13
CA ASP A 294 1.02 20.66 -36.86
C ASP A 294 0.16 19.69 -36.06
N CYS A 295 0.78 18.68 -35.44
CA CYS A 295 0.07 17.79 -34.52
C CYS A 295 -0.56 18.59 -33.37
N LEU A 296 0.20 19.45 -32.67
CA LEU A 296 -0.33 20.23 -31.54
C LEU A 296 -1.49 21.15 -31.95
N ARG A 297 -1.43 21.72 -33.16
CA ARG A 297 -2.48 22.61 -33.69
C ARG A 297 -3.82 21.87 -33.85
N ASP A 298 -3.78 20.62 -34.27
CA ASP A 298 -4.97 19.82 -34.57
C ASP A 298 -5.58 19.14 -33.32
N ARG A 299 -4.87 19.19 -32.18
CA ARG A 299 -5.27 18.53 -30.94
C ARG A 299 -6.69 18.84 -30.47
N SER A 300 -7.09 20.10 -30.52
CA SER A 300 -8.43 20.51 -30.05
C SER A 300 -9.54 19.94 -30.92
N PHE A 301 -9.31 19.84 -32.23
CA PHE A 301 -10.22 19.22 -33.18
C PHE A 301 -10.32 17.72 -32.90
N VAL A 302 -9.19 17.02 -32.80
CA VAL A 302 -9.11 15.59 -32.45
C VAL A 302 -9.88 15.29 -31.15
N LEU A 303 -9.66 16.08 -30.09
CA LEU A 303 -10.38 15.90 -28.82
C LEU A 303 -11.88 16.14 -28.93
N SER A 304 -12.29 17.08 -29.79
CA SER A 304 -13.71 17.37 -30.01
C SER A 304 -14.45 16.21 -30.70
N ASP A 305 -13.79 15.55 -31.66
CA ASP A 305 -14.35 14.40 -32.37
C ASP A 305 -14.26 13.11 -31.53
N ALA A 306 -13.21 12.97 -30.73
CA ALA A 306 -13.04 11.85 -29.80
C ALA A 306 -13.93 11.91 -28.54
N ARG A 307 -14.86 12.87 -28.42
CA ARG A 307 -15.75 13.01 -27.25
C ARG A 307 -16.54 11.73 -26.95
N ASN A 308 -17.01 11.05 -27.98
CA ASN A 308 -17.76 9.79 -27.83
C ASN A 308 -16.89 8.62 -27.32
N ARG A 309 -15.55 8.77 -27.36
CA ARG A 309 -14.57 7.78 -26.87
C ARG A 309 -14.13 8.01 -25.43
N ARG A 310 -14.76 8.95 -24.71
CA ARG A 310 -14.41 9.31 -23.32
C ARG A 310 -12.93 9.68 -23.13
N ALA A 311 -12.33 10.30 -24.15
CA ALA A 311 -10.95 10.77 -24.08
C ALA A 311 -10.82 11.85 -22.99
N LEU A 312 -9.83 11.67 -22.11
CA LEU A 312 -9.43 12.64 -21.09
C LEU A 312 -8.53 13.74 -21.66
N GLY A 313 -7.83 13.43 -22.75
CA GLY A 313 -6.89 14.34 -23.40
C GLY A 313 -6.04 13.60 -24.42
N ALA A 314 -5.10 14.34 -25.00
CA ALA A 314 -4.26 13.86 -26.08
C ALA A 314 -2.86 14.46 -26.01
N VAL A 315 -1.87 13.71 -26.45
CA VAL A 315 -0.49 14.18 -26.63
C VAL A 315 0.00 13.84 -28.02
N CYS A 316 0.84 14.70 -28.58
CA CYS A 316 1.58 14.48 -29.81
C CYS A 316 2.83 13.69 -29.51
N ALA A 317 2.95 12.51 -30.09
CA ALA A 317 4.11 11.64 -29.95
C ALA A 317 4.69 11.31 -31.34
N PRO A 318 5.96 10.92 -31.44
CA PRO A 318 6.54 10.41 -32.68
C PRO A 318 5.77 9.18 -33.16
N ASP A 319 5.56 9.11 -34.47
CA ASP A 319 5.05 7.89 -35.08
C ASP A 319 6.21 6.91 -35.25
N LEU A 320 6.15 5.82 -34.48
CA LEU A 320 7.18 4.77 -34.53
C LEU A 320 7.14 3.95 -35.83
N PHE A 321 6.10 4.13 -36.66
CA PHE A 321 5.92 3.41 -37.92
C PHE A 321 6.28 4.24 -39.16
N HIS A 322 6.44 5.55 -39.02
CA HIS A 322 6.73 6.46 -40.13
C HIS A 322 7.77 7.50 -39.73
N ASP A 323 8.92 7.45 -40.41
CA ASP A 323 10.06 8.33 -40.11
C ASP A 323 9.68 9.81 -40.13
N ASN A 324 10.19 10.55 -39.13
CA ASN A 324 10.05 12.00 -38.99
C ASN A 324 8.60 12.51 -38.95
N SER A 325 7.66 11.67 -38.52
CA SER A 325 6.26 12.07 -38.37
C SER A 325 5.76 11.93 -36.94
N TYR A 326 4.64 12.58 -36.67
CA TYR A 326 3.98 12.63 -35.37
C TYR A 326 2.57 12.07 -35.48
N ARG A 327 2.04 11.58 -34.36
CA ARG A 327 0.67 11.10 -34.23
C ARG A 327 0.06 11.59 -32.94
N MET A 328 -1.27 11.70 -32.95
CA MET A 328 -2.02 12.05 -31.76
C MET A 328 -2.35 10.78 -30.95
N THR A 329 -1.80 10.68 -29.74
CA THR A 329 -2.14 9.63 -28.79
C THR A 329 -3.22 10.14 -27.84
N LEU A 330 -4.41 9.54 -27.90
CA LEU A 330 -5.50 9.82 -26.97
C LEU A 330 -5.32 9.00 -25.68
N TYR A 331 -5.76 9.56 -24.55
CA TYR A 331 -5.79 8.85 -23.27
C TYR A 331 -7.21 8.74 -22.73
N THR A 332 -7.55 7.57 -22.22
CA THR A 332 -8.81 7.32 -21.48
C THR A 332 -8.55 6.80 -20.08
N LYS A 333 -9.55 6.95 -19.21
CA LYS A 333 -9.57 6.32 -17.90
C LYS A 333 -10.10 4.89 -18.02
N ASN A 334 -9.37 3.91 -17.48
CA ASN A 334 -9.88 2.57 -17.23
C ASN A 334 -10.43 2.42 -15.81
#